data_AF-A0A8I0HB31-F1
#
_entry.id   AF-A0A8I0HB31-F1
#
_cell.length_a   1.000
_cell.length_b   1.000
_cell.length_c   1.000
_cell.angle_alpha   90.00
_cell.angle_beta   90.00
_cell.angle_gamma   90.00
#
_symmetry.space_group_name_H-M   'P 1'
#
loop_
_entity.id
_entity.type
_entity.pdbx_description
1 polymer ?
#
loop_
_entity_poly.entity_id
_entity_poly.type
_entity_poly.pdbx_seq_one_letter_code
_entity_poly.pdbx_strand_id
1 'polypeptide(L)' 'EAMTLIVTSPSAWNDITADENATFDIYTIEGNIVKAAANMGDVENLENGMYIVNGQKLMICK' A
#
# COMPACT_ATOMS: atom_id res chain seq x y z
N GLU A 1 2.64 -5.23 -35.97
CA GLU A 1 3.26 -6.34 -35.22
C GLU A 1 3.01 -6.10 -33.74
N ALA A 2 2.40 -7.05 -33.03
CA ALA A 2 2.01 -6.89 -31.62
C ALA A 2 3.12 -7.45 -30.72
N MET A 3 3.77 -6.59 -29.94
CA MET A 3 4.83 -6.98 -29.02
C MET A 3 4.21 -7.60 -27.76
N THR A 4 4.24 -8.92 -27.68
CA THR A 4 3.83 -9.67 -26.48
C THR A 4 4.95 -9.59 -25.46
N LEU A 5 4.76 -8.84 -24.37
CA LEU A 5 5.67 -8.89 -23.22
C LEU A 5 5.44 -10.20 -22.47
N ILE A 6 6.42 -11.10 -22.54
CA ILE A 6 6.48 -12.26 -21.66
C ILE A 6 7.23 -11.82 -20.40
N VAL A 7 6.51 -11.62 -19.30
CA VAL A 7 7.11 -11.39 -17.98
C VAL A 7 7.67 -12.71 -17.47
N THR A 8 8.94 -12.98 -17.78
CA THR A 8 9.69 -14.13 -17.26
C THR A 8 10.54 -13.68 -16.07
N SER A 9 9.94 -13.51 -14.88
CA SER A 9 10.61 -13.60 -13.57
C SER A 9 9.61 -13.31 -12.45
N PRO A 10 9.50 -14.13 -11.39
CA PRO A 10 8.71 -13.80 -10.19
C PRO A 10 9.28 -12.63 -9.38
N SER A 11 10.45 -12.09 -9.76
CA SER A 11 11.21 -11.11 -8.99
C SER A 11 10.84 -9.65 -9.26
N ALA A 12 9.92 -9.37 -10.18
CA ALA A 12 9.48 -7.99 -10.49
C ALA A 12 8.37 -7.46 -9.54
N TRP A 13 8.01 -8.21 -8.50
CA TRP A 13 7.08 -7.74 -7.45
C TRP A 13 7.76 -6.86 -6.38
N ASN A 14 9.08 -6.71 -6.43
CA ASN A 14 9.84 -5.98 -5.42
C ASN A 14 10.23 -4.55 -5.85
N ASP A 15 9.79 -4.09 -7.03
CA ASP A 15 10.23 -2.80 -7.62
C ASP A 15 9.06 -1.91 -8.11
N ILE A 16 7.88 -2.04 -7.49
CA ILE A 16 6.73 -1.11 -7.67
C ILE A 16 6.30 -0.47 -6.34
N THR A 17 7.01 -0.73 -5.23
CA THR A 17 6.69 -0.15 -3.91
C THR A 17 7.75 0.82 -3.40
N ALA A 18 8.77 1.13 -4.19
CA ALA A 18 9.86 2.04 -3.82
C ALA A 18 9.67 3.46 -4.40
N ASP A 19 8.44 3.86 -4.69
CA ASP A 19 8.15 5.28 -4.89
C ASP A 19 7.80 5.85 -3.51
N GLU A 20 8.75 6.55 -2.87
CA GLU A 20 8.51 7.27 -1.61
C GLU A 20 7.34 8.29 -1.72
N ASN A 21 6.86 8.55 -2.94
CA ASN A 21 5.74 9.42 -3.27
C ASN A 21 4.47 8.66 -3.68
N ALA A 22 4.43 7.33 -3.57
CA ALA A 22 3.21 6.55 -3.78
C ALA A 22 2.17 6.95 -2.73
N THR A 23 1.21 7.77 -3.15
CA THR A 23 0.07 8.14 -2.32
C THR A 23 -0.94 7.00 -2.29
N PHE A 24 -1.36 6.60 -1.10
CA PHE A 24 -2.37 5.56 -0.90
C PHE A 24 -3.39 5.99 0.13
N ASP A 25 -4.60 5.47 0.04
CA ASP A 25 -5.61 5.73 1.05
C ASP A 25 -5.53 4.70 2.19
N ILE A 26 -5.70 5.19 3.42
CA ILE A 26 -5.80 4.39 4.64
C ILE A 26 -7.27 4.35 5.03
N TYR A 27 -7.82 3.15 5.14
CA TYR A 27 -9.18 2.91 5.61
C TYR A 27 -9.14 2.16 6.95
N THR A 28 -10.18 2.34 7.78
CA THR A 28 -10.43 1.43 8.89
C THR A 28 -11.01 0.11 8.38
N ILE A 29 -11.03 -0.93 9.21
CA ILE A 29 -11.72 -2.19 8.86
C ILE A 29 -13.21 -2.02 8.57
N GLU A 30 -13.80 -0.93 9.06
CA GLU A 30 -15.22 -0.58 8.88
C GLU A 30 -15.47 0.12 7.54
N GLY A 31 -14.41 0.41 6.77
CA GLY A 31 -14.48 1.09 5.48
C GLY A 31 -14.47 2.61 5.57
N ASN A 32 -14.20 3.19 6.76
CA ASN A 32 -14.07 4.63 6.91
C ASN A 32 -12.69 5.10 6.45
N ILE A 33 -12.62 6.16 5.65
CA ILE A 33 -11.35 6.78 5.27
C ILE A 33 -10.75 7.44 6.50
N VAL A 34 -9.58 6.96 6.92
CA VAL A 34 -8.76 7.60 7.97
C VAL A 34 -7.97 8.74 7.35
N LYS A 35 -7.31 8.46 6.22
CA LYS A 35 -6.50 9.44 5.51
C LYS A 35 -6.41 9.09 4.04
N ALA A 36 -6.75 10.06 3.18
CA ALA A 36 -6.58 9.94 1.75
C ALA A 36 -5.18 10.44 1.33
N ALA A 37 -4.62 9.84 0.28
CA ALA A 37 -3.28 10.16 -0.22
C ALA A 37 -2.18 10.16 0.88
N ALA A 38 -2.27 9.20 1.80
CA ALA A 38 -1.29 8.95 2.84
C ALA A 38 0.02 8.38 2.27
N ASN A 39 1.06 8.48 3.07
CA ASN A 39 2.39 7.94 2.80
C ASN A 39 2.84 7.00 3.93
N MET A 40 4.01 6.37 3.77
CA MET A 40 4.56 5.44 4.79
C MET A 40 4.68 6.10 6.16
N GLY A 41 5.10 7.38 6.20
CA GLY A 41 5.21 8.13 7.46
C GLY A 41 3.87 8.31 8.18
N ASP A 42 2.77 8.46 7.45
CA ASP A 42 1.43 8.49 8.06
C ASP A 42 1.04 7.15 8.68
N VAL A 43 1.39 6.03 8.02
CA VAL A 43 1.18 4.68 8.55
C VAL A 43 1.98 4.46 9.84
N GLU A 44 3.23 4.93 9.86
CA GLU A 44 4.07 4.93 11.06
C GLU A 44 3.52 5.83 12.18
N ASN A 45 2.64 6.78 11.89
CA ASN A 45 1.99 7.63 12.90
C ASN A 45 0.59 7.13 13.31
N LEU A 46 0.07 6.06 12.72
CA LEU A 46 -1.20 5.47 13.15
C LEU A 46 -1.12 4.93 14.58
N GLU A 47 -2.24 5.01 15.28
CA GLU A 47 -2.45 4.36 16.57
C GLU A 47 -2.56 2.83 16.40
N ASN A 48 -2.49 2.11 17.51
CA ASN A 48 -2.68 0.67 17.51
C ASN A 48 -4.09 0.30 17.04
N GLY A 49 -4.17 -0.52 15.99
CA GLY A 49 -5.43 -0.80 15.33
C GLY A 49 -5.23 -1.56 14.03
N MET A 50 -6.34 -1.95 13.41
CA MET A 50 -6.34 -2.64 12.13
C MET A 50 -6.83 -1.68 11.04
N TYR A 51 -6.05 -1.60 9.97
CA TYR A 51 -6.27 -0.66 8.86
C TYR A 51 -6.15 -1.39 7.52
N ILE A 52 -6.75 -0.83 6.49
CA ILE A 52 -6.59 -1.27 5.11
C ILE A 52 -5.74 -0.21 4.41
N VAL A 53 -4.54 -0.58 4.03
CA VAL A 53 -3.54 0.28 3.41
C VAL A 53 -3.17 -0.34 2.06
N ASN A 54 -3.35 0.42 0.97
CA ASN A 54 -3.07 -0.08 -0.39
C ASN A 54 -3.76 -1.42 -0.71
N GLY A 55 -5.01 -1.58 -0.26
CA GLY A 55 -5.78 -2.82 -0.41
C GLY A 55 -5.31 -4.00 0.46
N GLN A 56 -4.28 -3.82 1.29
CA GLN A 56 -3.78 -4.83 2.21
C GLN A 56 -4.22 -4.52 3.64
N LYS A 57 -4.62 -5.55 4.40
CA LYS A 57 -4.90 -5.40 5.83
C LYS A 57 -3.59 -5.32 6.60
N LEU A 58 -3.39 -4.21 7.29
CA LEU A 58 -2.23 -3.93 8.11
C LEU A 58 -2.67 -3.84 9.57
N MET A 59 -2.02 -4.60 10.45
CA MET A 59 -2.20 -4.49 11.89
C MET A 59 -1.08 -3.62 12.46
N ILE A 60 -1.44 -2.47 13.02
CA ILE A 60 -0.51 -1.62 13.77
C ILE A 60 -0.58 -2.04 15.23
N CYS A 61 0.54 -2.49 15.78
CA CYS A 61 0.70 -2.80 17.19
C CYS A 61 2.02 -2.20 17.65
N LYS A 62 1.95 -1.10 18.42
CA LYS A 62 3.09 -0.42 19.04
C LYS A 62 3.09 -0.67 20.54
#